data_AF-B0EH59-F1
#
_entry.id   AF-B0EH59-F1
#
_cell.length_a   1.000
_cell.length_b   1.000
_cell.length_c   1.000
_cell.angle_alpha   90.00
_cell.angle_beta   90.00
_cell.angle_gamma   90.00
#
_symmetry.space_group_name_H-M   'P 1'
#
loop_
_entity.id
_entity.type
_entity.pdbx_description
1 polymer ?
#
loop_
_entity_poly.entity_id
_entity_poly.type
_entity_poly.pdbx_seq_one_letter_code
_entity_poly.pdbx_strand_id
1 'polypeptide(L)'
;MQINFEEFEALENYPTKGILQFYVLVDDSGEYGINFEDITKQEKFRVVYFETIEKDESKLQEAPTIECDEENELINKPCLLIPEHGEMGISPSCYQFNQIVEKYAMKYEIDEAEKSDLNNYLYDFLNVKEDIHIGGYSAFTQDDPRETSDQDLTETLLQIGTIPGGPNDLEYIMWGDSGTANFLISLEDLKACNFTRVGYIWDC
;
A
#
# COMPACT_ATOMS: atom_id res chain seq x y z
N MET A 1 10.02 -4.63 1.44
CA MET A 1 9.84 -4.78 -0.03
C MET A 1 10.75 -3.82 -0.78
N GLN A 2 11.02 -4.06 -2.07
CA GLN A 2 11.82 -3.19 -2.93
C GLN A 2 11.17 -3.01 -4.31
N ILE A 3 11.21 -1.80 -4.85
CA ILE A 3 10.71 -1.44 -6.19
C ILE A 3 11.88 -0.82 -6.97
N ASN A 4 12.15 -1.32 -8.19
CA ASN A 4 13.07 -0.70 -9.13
C ASN A 4 12.27 -0.01 -10.24
N PHE A 5 12.25 1.32 -10.26
CA PHE A 5 11.47 2.10 -11.22
C PHE A 5 11.99 2.01 -12.66
N GLU A 6 13.18 1.43 -12.89
CA GLU A 6 13.71 1.18 -14.24
C GLU A 6 13.16 -0.12 -14.86
N GLU A 7 12.42 -0.94 -14.10
CA GLU A 7 11.98 -2.28 -14.54
C GLU A 7 10.57 -2.30 -15.15
N PHE A 8 9.84 -1.17 -15.13
CA PHE A 8 8.48 -1.07 -15.68
C PHE A 8 8.22 0.30 -16.31
N GLU A 9 7.05 0.44 -16.95
CA GLU A 9 6.64 1.69 -17.59
C GLU A 9 6.49 2.81 -16.55
N ALA A 10 6.92 4.02 -16.92
CA ALA A 10 6.83 5.17 -16.03
C ALA A 10 5.37 5.48 -15.66
N LEU A 11 5.08 5.52 -14.36
CA LEU A 11 3.81 5.95 -13.82
C LEU A 11 3.79 7.47 -13.64
N GLU A 12 2.64 8.10 -13.86
CA GLU A 12 2.50 9.55 -13.72
C GLU A 12 2.90 9.99 -12.30
N ASN A 13 3.77 11.00 -12.21
CA ASN A 13 4.31 11.55 -10.96
C ASN A 13 5.28 10.66 -10.17
N TYR A 14 5.45 9.38 -10.52
CA TYR A 14 6.42 8.49 -9.87
C TYR A 14 7.83 8.70 -10.43
N PRO A 15 8.88 8.33 -9.67
CA PRO A 15 10.24 8.28 -10.19
C PRO A 15 10.32 7.36 -11.41
N THR A 16 11.15 7.72 -12.39
CA THR A 16 11.40 6.90 -13.58
C THR A 16 12.70 6.09 -13.51
N LYS A 17 13.39 6.15 -12.37
CA LYS A 17 14.67 5.48 -12.12
C LYS A 17 14.89 5.28 -10.62
N GLY A 18 15.91 4.51 -10.29
CA GLY A 18 16.32 4.28 -8.91
C GLY A 18 15.46 3.23 -8.20
N ILE A 19 15.88 2.91 -6.98
CA ILE A 19 15.32 1.84 -6.17
C ILE A 19 14.70 2.43 -4.91
N LEU A 20 13.43 2.11 -4.65
CA LEU A 20 12.72 2.46 -3.43
C LEU A 20 12.56 1.22 -2.56
N GLN A 21 12.96 1.31 -1.30
CA GLN A 21 12.91 0.22 -0.33
C GLN A 21 12.02 0.56 0.85
N PHE A 22 11.30 -0.44 1.32
CA PHE A 22 10.36 -0.37 2.44
C PHE A 22 10.78 -1.40 3.49
N TYR A 23 10.99 -0.91 4.71
CA TYR A 23 11.38 -1.69 5.87
C TYR A 23 10.32 -1.52 6.96
N VAL A 24 9.99 -2.60 7.64
CA VAL A 24 9.10 -2.61 8.82
C VAL A 24 9.78 -3.42 9.92
N LEU A 25 9.65 -2.96 11.17
CA LEU A 25 10.10 -3.70 12.33
C LEU A 25 9.12 -4.84 12.59
N VAL A 26 9.64 -6.06 12.61
CA VAL A 26 8.92 -7.25 13.05
C VAL A 26 9.46 -7.59 14.44
N ASP A 27 8.60 -7.50 15.45
CA ASP A 27 8.90 -7.81 16.84
C ASP A 27 7.69 -8.50 17.50
N ASP A 28 7.84 -8.89 18.77
CA ASP A 28 6.81 -9.63 19.52
C ASP A 28 5.52 -8.83 19.79
N SER A 29 5.45 -7.55 19.41
CA SER A 29 4.22 -6.75 19.58
C SER A 29 3.12 -7.13 18.60
N GLY A 30 3.47 -7.75 17.46
CA GLY A 30 2.53 -8.01 16.37
C GLY A 30 2.03 -6.73 15.67
N GLU A 31 2.65 -5.57 15.95
CA GLU A 31 2.26 -4.27 15.38
C GLU A 31 2.87 -4.01 13.99
N TYR A 32 3.82 -4.83 13.56
CA TYR A 32 4.55 -4.71 12.29
C TYR A 32 5.05 -3.30 11.99
N GLY A 33 5.54 -2.60 13.02
CA GLY A 33 6.19 -1.29 12.90
C GLY A 33 5.26 -0.10 12.71
N ILE A 34 3.94 -0.27 12.85
CA ILE A 34 2.98 0.84 12.80
C ILE A 34 3.23 1.82 13.96
N ASN A 35 2.91 3.09 13.73
CA ASN A 35 2.84 4.10 14.77
C ASN A 35 1.43 4.69 14.80
N PHE A 36 0.66 4.32 15.82
CA PHE A 36 -0.73 4.74 15.98
C PHE A 36 -0.92 6.23 16.31
N GLU A 37 0.13 6.93 16.76
CA GLU A 37 0.06 8.37 17.07
C GLU A 37 0.39 9.23 15.86
N ASP A 38 1.33 8.78 15.03
CA ASP A 38 1.79 9.48 13.82
C ASP A 38 2.29 8.46 12.80
N ILE A 39 1.45 8.15 11.81
CA ILE A 39 1.75 7.18 10.76
C ILE A 39 2.95 7.59 9.90
N THR A 40 3.35 8.87 9.93
CA THR A 40 4.51 9.37 9.17
C THR A 40 5.84 9.25 9.90
N LYS A 41 5.80 8.85 11.18
CA LYS A 41 6.98 8.75 12.04
C LYS A 41 7.74 7.44 11.80
N GLN A 42 8.74 7.52 10.93
CA GLN A 42 9.58 6.39 10.46
C GLN A 42 10.59 5.87 11.52
N GLU A 43 10.14 5.58 12.74
CA GLU A 43 10.97 5.01 13.81
C GLU A 43 11.02 3.48 13.76
N LYS A 44 9.84 2.84 13.60
CA LYS A 44 9.68 1.39 13.49
C LYS A 44 9.42 0.90 12.05
N PHE A 45 9.34 1.82 11.10
CA PHE A 45 9.39 1.52 9.67
C PHE A 45 10.35 2.50 8.99
N ARG A 46 10.78 2.21 7.75
CA ARG A 46 11.62 3.11 6.99
C ARG A 46 11.39 2.96 5.49
N VAL A 47 11.30 4.11 4.81
CA VAL A 47 11.30 4.20 3.36
C VAL A 47 12.59 4.88 2.92
N VAL A 48 13.34 4.21 2.03
CA VAL A 48 14.64 4.70 1.55
C VAL A 48 14.66 4.66 0.04
N TYR A 49 15.01 5.80 -0.57
CA TYR A 49 15.15 5.93 -2.01
C TYR A 49 16.61 6.09 -2.42
N PHE A 50 17.06 5.23 -3.32
CA PHE A 50 18.37 5.29 -3.96
C PHE A 50 18.20 5.70 -5.41
N GLU A 51 18.36 6.99 -5.69
CA GLU A 51 18.22 7.53 -7.05
C GLU A 51 19.27 6.96 -8.02
N THR A 52 20.49 6.75 -7.54
CA THR A 52 21.60 6.20 -8.33
C THR A 52 21.99 4.83 -7.81
N ILE A 53 21.96 3.83 -8.70
CA ILE A 53 22.24 2.43 -8.35
C ILE A 53 23.71 2.13 -8.59
N GLU A 54 24.40 1.68 -7.54
CA GLU A 54 25.75 1.16 -7.64
C GLU A 54 25.73 -0.23 -8.27
N LYS A 55 26.53 -0.43 -9.32
CA LYS A 55 26.58 -1.68 -10.10
C LYS A 55 27.84 -2.49 -9.80
N ASP A 56 28.81 -1.89 -9.11
CA ASP A 56 29.99 -2.57 -8.63
C ASP A 56 29.64 -3.36 -7.37
N GLU A 57 29.47 -4.68 -7.52
CA GLU A 57 29.13 -5.62 -6.44
C GLU A 57 30.09 -5.53 -5.25
N SER A 58 31.36 -5.14 -5.47
CA SER A 58 32.35 -5.03 -4.38
C SER A 58 32.08 -3.87 -3.42
N LYS A 59 31.22 -2.92 -3.80
CA LYS A 59 30.79 -1.79 -2.96
C LYS A 59 29.43 -2.01 -2.33
N LEU A 60 28.75 -3.11 -2.67
CA LEU A 60 27.46 -3.44 -2.08
C LEU A 60 27.68 -4.08 -0.71
N GLN A 61 26.80 -3.74 0.23
CA GLN A 61 26.77 -4.40 1.52
C GLN A 61 26.15 -5.79 1.38
N GLU A 62 26.63 -6.75 2.16
CA GLU A 62 25.91 -8.00 2.34
C GLU A 62 24.57 -7.74 3.04
N ALA A 63 23.55 -8.52 2.68
CA ALA A 63 22.25 -8.43 3.34
C ALA A 63 22.43 -8.75 4.84
N PRO A 64 21.86 -7.94 5.75
CA PRO A 64 21.93 -8.23 7.16
C PRO A 64 21.19 -9.54 7.45
N THR A 65 21.75 -10.37 8.34
CA THR A 65 20.99 -11.47 8.93
C THR A 65 19.97 -10.87 9.90
N ILE A 66 18.69 -11.08 9.59
CA ILE A 66 17.59 -10.68 10.48
C ILE A 66 17.19 -11.94 11.25
N GLU A 67 17.34 -11.92 12.57
CA GLU A 67 16.75 -12.94 13.43
C GLU A 67 15.24 -12.67 13.46
N CYS A 68 14.44 -13.56 12.87
CA CYS A 68 12.99 -13.51 12.91
C CYS A 68 12.50 -14.78 13.62
N ASP A 69 11.52 -14.62 14.51
CA ASP A 69 10.77 -15.76 15.02
C ASP A 69 9.83 -16.24 13.90
N GLU A 70 9.90 -17.52 13.55
CA GLU A 70 9.09 -18.13 12.49
C GLU A 70 7.57 -17.96 12.78
N GLU A 71 7.18 -17.79 14.05
CA GLU A 71 5.78 -17.62 14.44
C GLU A 71 5.20 -16.22 14.10
N ASN A 72 6.04 -15.24 13.76
CA ASN A 72 5.63 -13.84 13.49
C ASN A 72 5.98 -13.37 12.06
N GLU A 73 6.28 -14.28 11.13
CA GLU A 73 6.62 -13.93 9.76
C GLU A 73 5.41 -13.38 8.98
N LEU A 74 5.45 -12.08 8.70
CA LEU A 74 4.48 -11.40 7.83
C LEU A 74 4.52 -11.93 6.38
N ILE A 75 5.71 -12.27 5.91
CA ILE A 75 5.97 -12.77 4.55
C ILE A 75 6.73 -14.08 4.69
N ASN A 76 6.05 -15.19 4.47
CA ASN A 76 6.59 -16.54 4.69
C ASN A 76 7.69 -16.93 3.69
N LYS A 77 7.69 -16.33 2.49
CA LYS A 77 8.69 -16.62 1.44
C LYS A 77 9.04 -15.36 0.64
N PRO A 78 10.32 -15.12 0.31
CA PRO A 78 10.69 -14.07 -0.63
C PRO A 78 10.02 -14.29 -1.98
N CYS A 79 9.36 -13.25 -2.49
CA CYS A 79 8.65 -13.28 -3.77
C CYS A 79 9.28 -12.30 -4.77
N LEU A 80 9.33 -12.72 -6.04
CA LEU A 80 9.52 -11.81 -7.16
C LEU A 80 8.14 -11.31 -7.60
N LEU A 81 7.96 -9.99 -7.62
CA LEU A 81 6.76 -9.36 -8.16
C LEU A 81 7.02 -8.96 -9.61
N ILE A 82 6.08 -9.26 -10.51
CA ILE A 82 6.14 -8.88 -11.91
C ILE A 82 5.08 -7.78 -12.11
N PRO A 83 5.49 -6.51 -12.27
CA PRO A 83 4.54 -5.42 -12.42
C PRO A 83 3.80 -5.49 -13.76
N GLU A 84 2.49 -5.31 -13.72
CA GLU A 84 1.65 -5.14 -14.90
C GLU A 84 0.89 -3.81 -14.78
N HIS A 85 0.92 -3.01 -15.84
CA HIS A 85 0.15 -1.77 -15.87
C HIS A 85 -1.34 -2.12 -15.98
N GLY A 86 -2.14 -1.56 -15.08
CA GLY A 86 -3.58 -1.79 -15.02
C GLY A 86 -4.35 -0.53 -14.64
N GLU A 87 -5.67 -0.61 -14.80
CA GLU A 87 -6.60 0.37 -14.27
C GLU A 87 -7.37 -0.27 -13.11
N MET A 88 -7.66 0.50 -12.07
CA MET A 88 -8.48 0.05 -10.94
C MET A 88 -9.59 1.05 -10.66
N GLY A 89 -10.73 0.53 -10.18
CA GLY A 89 -11.76 1.38 -9.61
C GLY A 89 -11.37 1.86 -8.21
N ILE A 90 -12.09 2.85 -7.71
CA ILE A 90 -11.90 3.32 -6.34
C ILE A 90 -12.32 2.23 -5.34
N SER A 91 -11.46 1.93 -4.37
CA SER A 91 -11.82 1.03 -3.28
C SER A 91 -13.01 1.60 -2.49
N PRO A 92 -14.00 0.78 -2.10
CA PRO A 92 -15.11 1.23 -1.26
C PRO A 92 -14.69 1.75 0.12
N SER A 93 -13.54 1.33 0.63
CA SER A 93 -12.97 1.82 1.89
C SER A 93 -12.08 3.06 1.73
N CYS A 94 -11.89 3.57 0.51
CA CYS A 94 -11.18 4.83 0.31
C CYS A 94 -12.05 6.04 0.71
N TYR A 95 -11.47 7.02 1.40
CA TYR A 95 -12.15 8.25 1.84
C TYR A 95 -12.88 9.02 0.71
N GLN A 96 -12.47 8.83 -0.55
CA GLN A 96 -13.07 9.48 -1.71
C GLN A 96 -14.31 8.75 -2.26
N PHE A 97 -14.57 7.50 -1.84
CA PHE A 97 -15.60 6.64 -2.44
C PHE A 97 -16.99 7.25 -2.38
N ASN A 98 -17.42 7.67 -1.19
CA ASN A 98 -18.75 8.25 -1.00
C ASN A 98 -18.96 9.52 -1.85
N GLN A 99 -17.93 10.36 -1.98
CA GLN A 99 -18.00 11.56 -2.82
C GLN A 99 -18.14 11.20 -4.31
N ILE A 100 -17.50 10.11 -4.76
CA ILE A 100 -17.65 9.60 -6.12
C ILE A 100 -19.07 9.05 -6.35
N VAL A 101 -19.60 8.26 -5.41
CA VAL A 101 -20.98 7.76 -5.49
C VAL A 101 -21.97 8.91 -5.57
N GLU A 102 -21.83 9.93 -4.71
CA GLU A 102 -22.68 11.13 -4.74
C GLU A 102 -22.60 11.88 -6.07
N LYS A 103 -21.37 12.10 -6.57
CA LYS A 103 -21.15 12.76 -7.86
C LYS A 103 -21.86 12.03 -9.01
N TYR A 104 -21.82 10.70 -9.03
CA TYR A 104 -22.48 9.92 -10.08
C TYR A 104 -23.98 9.79 -9.89
N ALA A 105 -24.47 9.67 -8.66
CA ALA A 105 -25.89 9.71 -8.35
C ALA A 105 -26.52 11.02 -8.83
N MET A 106 -25.87 12.15 -8.55
CA MET A 106 -26.29 13.46 -9.07
C MET A 106 -26.24 13.53 -10.60
N LYS A 107 -25.17 13.03 -11.22
CA LYS A 107 -24.99 13.07 -12.68
C LYS A 107 -26.09 12.30 -13.43
N TYR A 108 -26.55 11.19 -12.87
CA TYR A 108 -27.53 10.32 -13.49
C TYR A 108 -28.94 10.46 -12.89
N GLU A 109 -29.17 11.47 -12.04
CA GLU A 109 -30.46 11.77 -11.40
C GLU A 109 -31.04 10.56 -10.64
N ILE A 110 -30.18 9.77 -9.99
CA ILE A 110 -30.54 8.60 -9.19
C ILE A 110 -31.19 9.08 -7.90
N ASP A 111 -32.35 8.53 -7.55
CA ASP A 111 -33.03 8.89 -6.30
C ASP A 111 -32.36 8.26 -5.06
N GLU A 112 -32.71 8.72 -3.87
CA GLU A 112 -32.07 8.24 -2.63
C GLU A 112 -32.36 6.75 -2.34
N ALA A 113 -33.47 6.19 -2.83
CA ALA A 113 -33.76 4.77 -2.65
C ALA A 113 -32.84 3.93 -3.56
N GLU A 114 -32.69 4.31 -4.82
CA GLU A 114 -31.82 3.66 -5.80
C GLU A 114 -30.33 3.90 -5.52
N LYS A 115 -29.97 5.02 -4.88
CA LYS A 115 -28.59 5.34 -4.49
C LYS A 115 -28.03 4.31 -3.50
N SER A 116 -28.86 3.80 -2.59
CA SER A 116 -28.46 2.73 -1.68
C SER A 116 -28.11 1.45 -2.44
N ASP A 117 -28.91 1.09 -3.44
CA ASP A 117 -28.65 -0.09 -4.27
C ASP A 117 -27.38 0.09 -5.13
N LEU A 118 -27.18 1.28 -5.68
CA LEU A 118 -25.94 1.62 -6.39
C LEU A 118 -24.72 1.53 -5.47
N ASN A 119 -24.79 2.07 -4.25
CA ASN A 119 -23.68 2.03 -3.30
C ASN A 119 -23.30 0.57 -2.99
N ASN A 120 -24.27 -0.26 -2.64
CA ASN A 120 -24.05 -1.70 -2.37
C ASN A 120 -23.45 -2.41 -3.59
N TYR A 121 -23.98 -2.16 -4.79
CA TYR A 121 -23.45 -2.76 -6.02
C TYR A 121 -21.99 -2.35 -6.28
N LEU A 122 -21.67 -1.06 -6.17
CA LEU A 122 -20.31 -0.56 -6.34
C LEU A 122 -19.37 -1.09 -5.26
N TYR A 123 -19.86 -1.21 -4.03
CA TYR A 123 -19.11 -1.81 -2.93
C TYR A 123 -18.70 -3.23 -3.28
N ASP A 124 -19.65 -4.09 -3.63
CA ASP A 124 -19.37 -5.49 -3.97
C ASP A 124 -18.51 -5.63 -5.23
N PHE A 125 -18.72 -4.76 -6.22
CA PHE A 125 -18.00 -4.83 -7.50
C PHE A 125 -16.55 -4.33 -7.42
N LEU A 126 -16.28 -3.33 -6.58
CA LEU A 126 -14.97 -2.67 -6.49
C LEU A 126 -14.13 -3.11 -5.29
N ASN A 127 -14.68 -3.92 -4.38
CA ASN A 127 -13.95 -4.43 -3.24
C ASN A 127 -12.94 -5.53 -3.64
N VAL A 128 -11.69 -5.11 -3.83
CA VAL A 128 -10.55 -6.00 -4.06
C VAL A 128 -9.84 -6.23 -2.73
N LYS A 129 -9.64 -7.50 -2.34
CA LYS A 129 -9.05 -7.87 -1.04
C LYS A 129 -7.65 -8.49 -1.14
N GLU A 130 -7.27 -8.95 -2.32
CA GLU A 130 -6.05 -9.73 -2.55
C GLU A 130 -5.25 -9.06 -3.68
N ASP A 131 -4.54 -7.98 -3.35
CA ASP A 131 -3.72 -7.27 -4.32
C ASP A 131 -2.46 -6.64 -3.72
N ILE A 132 -1.52 -6.35 -4.62
CA ILE A 132 -0.32 -5.56 -4.34
C ILE A 132 -0.20 -4.58 -5.49
N HIS A 133 -0.17 -3.28 -5.21
CA HIS A 133 -0.12 -2.27 -6.26
C HIS A 133 0.65 -1.02 -5.85
N ILE A 134 1.15 -0.32 -6.87
CA ILE A 134 1.80 0.98 -6.78
C ILE A 134 0.89 1.98 -7.47
N GLY A 135 0.61 3.12 -6.82
CA GLY A 135 -0.40 4.06 -7.32
C GLY A 135 -1.81 3.55 -7.13
N GLY A 136 -2.77 4.11 -7.87
CA GLY A 136 -4.18 3.72 -7.75
C GLY A 136 -4.81 4.19 -6.43
N TYR A 137 -5.76 3.40 -5.91
CA TYR A 137 -6.53 3.72 -4.71
C TYR A 137 -6.26 2.72 -3.59
N SER A 138 -5.88 3.22 -2.41
CA SER A 138 -5.75 2.38 -1.23
C SER A 138 -7.09 1.79 -0.76
N ALA A 139 -7.04 0.56 -0.27
CA ALA A 139 -8.06 -0.15 0.45
C ALA A 139 -7.61 -0.39 1.90
N PHE A 140 -8.60 -0.42 2.78
CA PHE A 140 -8.49 -0.63 4.23
C PHE A 140 -9.54 -1.66 4.66
N THR A 141 -9.24 -2.48 5.65
CA THR A 141 -10.25 -3.37 6.26
C THR A 141 -11.07 -2.67 7.34
N GLN A 142 -10.50 -1.62 7.93
CA GLN A 142 -11.13 -0.73 8.90
C GLN A 142 -11.32 0.66 8.28
N ASP A 143 -10.90 1.73 8.96
CA ASP A 143 -11.12 3.11 8.54
C ASP A 143 -9.90 3.67 7.78
N ASP A 144 -10.14 4.39 6.68
CA ASP A 144 -9.10 5.17 6.01
C ASP A 144 -8.68 6.35 6.91
N PRO A 145 -7.41 6.46 7.32
CA PRO A 145 -6.97 7.53 8.23
C PRO A 145 -7.24 8.92 7.64
N ARG A 146 -7.28 9.04 6.31
CA ARG A 146 -7.50 10.28 5.57
C ARG A 146 -8.90 10.86 5.74
N GLU A 147 -9.85 10.10 6.30
CA GLU A 147 -11.15 10.67 6.65
C GLU A 147 -11.06 11.71 7.76
N THR A 148 -10.11 11.55 8.71
CA THR A 148 -10.06 12.37 9.93
C THR A 148 -8.71 13.03 10.19
N SER A 149 -7.60 12.39 9.80
CA SER A 149 -6.23 12.89 9.89
C SER A 149 -5.52 12.76 8.54
N ASP A 150 -4.28 13.20 8.40
CA ASP A 150 -3.39 12.85 7.26
C ASP A 150 -3.95 13.07 5.83
N GLN A 151 -4.91 13.97 5.68
CA GLN A 151 -5.64 14.27 4.43
C GLN A 151 -4.74 14.70 3.27
N ASP A 152 -3.51 15.11 3.56
CA ASP A 152 -2.52 15.50 2.56
C ASP A 152 -1.77 14.31 1.93
N LEU A 153 -1.80 13.12 2.56
CA LEU A 153 -1.22 11.86 2.05
C LEU A 153 -2.12 11.22 0.98
N THR A 154 -2.32 11.98 -0.09
CA THR A 154 -3.31 11.71 -1.14
C THR A 154 -2.97 10.55 -2.05
N GLU A 155 -1.68 10.21 -2.20
CA GLU A 155 -1.21 9.22 -3.16
C GLU A 155 -0.87 7.89 -2.47
N THR A 156 -1.28 6.78 -3.08
CA THR A 156 -0.88 5.44 -2.66
C THR A 156 0.51 5.14 -3.21
N LEU A 157 1.53 5.23 -2.36
CA LEU A 157 2.90 4.88 -2.75
C LEU A 157 3.01 3.37 -2.98
N LEU A 158 2.39 2.58 -2.11
CA LEU A 158 2.35 1.13 -2.18
C LEU A 158 1.23 0.57 -1.31
N GLN A 159 0.51 -0.43 -1.83
CA GLN A 159 -0.37 -1.31 -1.05
C GLN A 159 0.13 -2.75 -1.10
N ILE A 160 0.01 -3.46 0.02
CA ILE A 160 0.25 -4.89 0.15
C ILE A 160 -0.92 -5.51 0.92
N GLY A 161 -1.83 -6.16 0.23
CA GLY A 161 -2.87 -7.00 0.84
C GLY A 161 -2.35 -8.35 1.30
N THR A 162 -3.16 -9.07 2.07
CA THR A 162 -2.96 -10.50 2.31
C THR A 162 -3.03 -11.28 0.99
N ILE A 163 -2.05 -12.13 0.74
CA ILE A 163 -1.98 -12.99 -0.45
C ILE A 163 -2.06 -14.45 0.01
N PRO A 164 -3.19 -15.13 -0.22
CA PRO A 164 -3.36 -16.50 0.22
C PRO A 164 -2.38 -17.45 -0.47
N GLY A 165 -2.02 -18.51 0.24
CA GLY A 165 -1.13 -19.55 -0.24
C GLY A 165 -1.80 -20.45 -1.28
N GLY A 166 -1.00 -21.17 -2.04
CA GLY A 166 -1.51 -22.24 -2.91
C GLY A 166 -2.12 -23.39 -2.10
N PRO A 167 -2.74 -24.39 -2.76
CA PRO A 167 -3.53 -25.46 -2.12
C PRO A 167 -2.83 -26.31 -1.04
N ASN A 168 -1.52 -26.16 -0.86
CA ASN A 168 -0.68 -26.99 0.02
C ASN A 168 0.21 -26.19 1.00
N ASP A 169 0.12 -24.86 1.07
CA ASP A 169 0.98 -24.05 1.98
C ASP A 169 0.23 -22.84 2.55
N LEU A 170 0.70 -22.40 3.72
CA LEU A 170 0.36 -21.18 4.46
C LEU A 170 0.31 -19.93 3.54
N GLU A 171 -0.40 -18.87 3.94
CA GLU A 171 -0.47 -17.61 3.19
C GLU A 171 0.91 -17.08 2.77
N TYR A 172 1.07 -16.55 1.55
CA TYR A 172 2.36 -15.98 1.13
C TYR A 172 2.68 -14.69 1.90
N ILE A 173 1.64 -13.89 2.11
CA ILE A 173 1.66 -12.66 2.91
C ILE A 173 0.40 -12.67 3.76
N MET A 174 0.53 -12.49 5.08
CA MET A 174 -0.61 -12.40 5.98
C MET A 174 -0.46 -11.20 6.93
N TRP A 175 -1.40 -10.27 6.83
CA TRP A 175 -1.57 -9.16 7.76
C TRP A 175 -2.65 -9.50 8.77
N GLY A 176 -2.29 -9.99 9.96
CA GLY A 176 -3.27 -10.29 11.02
C GLY A 176 -4.39 -11.24 10.57
N ASP A 177 -5.65 -10.81 10.62
CA ASP A 177 -6.82 -11.56 10.14
C ASP A 177 -7.25 -11.11 8.72
N SER A 178 -6.39 -11.37 7.73
CA SER A 178 -6.62 -11.02 6.30
C SER A 178 -6.68 -9.51 6.00
N GLY A 179 -5.71 -8.80 6.56
CA GLY A 179 -5.54 -7.37 6.46
C GLY A 179 -4.88 -6.82 5.20
N THR A 180 -4.60 -5.52 5.23
CA THR A 180 -3.88 -4.79 4.17
C THR A 180 -2.98 -3.72 4.77
N ALA A 181 -1.78 -3.57 4.19
CA ALA A 181 -0.86 -2.50 4.53
C ALA A 181 -0.74 -1.47 3.40
N ASN A 182 -0.64 -0.21 3.80
CA ASN A 182 -0.55 0.95 2.92
C ASN A 182 0.62 1.84 3.30
N PHE A 183 1.36 2.26 2.27
CA PHE A 183 2.28 3.38 2.32
C PHE A 183 1.66 4.53 1.53
N LEU A 184 1.44 5.66 2.20
CA LEU A 184 0.76 6.84 1.67
C LEU A 184 1.74 8.03 1.61
N ILE A 185 1.63 8.87 0.60
CA ILE A 185 2.52 10.03 0.42
C ILE A 185 1.75 11.22 -0.14
N SER A 186 2.24 12.43 0.14
CA SER A 186 1.70 13.63 -0.53
C SER A 186 2.12 13.67 -2.00
N LEU A 187 1.25 14.19 -2.87
CA LEU A 187 1.57 14.38 -4.29
C LEU A 187 2.80 15.28 -4.50
N GLU A 188 2.99 16.28 -3.62
CA GLU A 188 4.15 17.18 -3.66
C GLU A 188 5.45 16.41 -3.38
N ASP A 189 5.47 15.62 -2.32
CA ASP A 189 6.64 14.83 -1.94
C ASP A 189 6.95 13.73 -2.96
N LEU A 190 5.92 13.07 -3.52
CA LEU A 190 6.10 12.07 -4.58
C LEU A 190 6.79 12.67 -5.80
N LYS A 191 6.30 13.82 -6.29
CA LYS A 191 6.90 14.55 -7.42
C LYS A 191 8.32 15.03 -7.15
N ALA A 192 8.63 15.33 -5.89
CA ALA A 192 9.95 15.77 -5.45
C ALA A 192 10.91 14.60 -5.14
N CYS A 193 10.47 13.35 -5.28
CA CYS A 193 11.19 12.16 -4.80
C CYS A 193 11.58 12.27 -3.31
N ASN A 194 10.75 12.93 -2.50
CA ASN A 194 11.01 13.20 -1.09
C ASN A 194 10.27 12.19 -0.17
N PHE A 195 10.90 11.06 0.10
CA PHE A 195 10.27 9.98 0.88
C PHE A 195 10.44 10.12 2.40
N THR A 196 10.80 11.31 2.91
CA THR A 196 11.01 11.51 4.36
C THR A 196 9.71 11.53 5.15
N ARG A 197 8.57 11.84 4.49
CA ARG A 197 7.25 11.90 5.12
C ARG A 197 6.25 10.99 4.38
N VAL A 198 6.54 9.69 4.42
CA VAL A 198 5.61 8.64 4.00
C VAL A 198 4.83 8.17 5.22
N GLY A 199 3.50 8.11 5.12
CA GLY A 199 2.65 7.46 6.10
C GLY A 199 2.64 5.96 5.91
N TYR A 200 2.70 5.19 6.99
CA TYR A 200 2.55 3.74 6.99
C TYR A 200 1.44 3.33 7.96
N ILE A 201 0.49 2.56 7.44
CA ILE A 201 -0.62 1.99 8.21
C ILE A 201 -0.91 0.59 7.69
N TRP A 202 -1.35 -0.29 8.58
CA TRP A 202 -1.96 -1.55 8.21
C TRP A 202 -3.12 -1.83 9.16
N ASP A 203 -4.11 -2.55 8.68
CA ASP A 203 -5.25 -3.03 9.46
C ASP A 203 -5.63 -4.44 9.02
N CYS A 204 -6.37 -5.14 9.88
CA CYS A 204 -7.02 -6.41 9.59
C CYS A 204 -8.41 -6.45 10.21
#